data_AF-C4KI03-F1
#
_entry.id   AF-C4KI03-F1
#
_cell.length_a   1.000
_cell.length_b   1.000
_cell.length_c   1.000
_cell.angle_alpha   90.00
_cell.angle_beta   90.00
_cell.angle_gamma   90.00
#
_symmetry.space_group_name_H-M   'P 1'
#
loop_
_entity.id
_entity.type
_entity.pdbx_description
1 polymer ?
#
loop_
_entity_poly.entity_id
_entity_poly.type
_entity_poly.pdbx_seq_one_letter_code
_entity_poly.pdbx_strand_id
1 'polypeptide(L)'
;MELEEEILLFLKDGMIKEKYIIAHFVNKGIPKEKVKESLEDLYFYGFILKRPTMKRNENVYYLTEKGRMEAEALEEERVIER
;
A
#
# COMPACT_ATOMS: atom_id res chain seq x y z
N MET A 1 10.45 -4.20 -9.70
CA MET A 1 9.36 -4.30 -8.73
C MET A 1 8.91 -2.89 -8.46
N GLU A 2 7.67 -2.61 -8.85
CA GLU A 2 7.09 -1.28 -8.75
C GLU A 2 6.73 -0.98 -7.29
N LEU A 3 6.74 0.30 -6.90
CA LEU A 3 6.50 0.70 -5.51
C LEU A 3 5.06 0.34 -5.07
N GLU A 4 4.14 0.38 -6.02
CA GLU A 4 2.74 0.04 -5.93
C GLU A 4 2.56 -1.41 -5.47
N GLU A 5 3.26 -2.36 -6.09
CA GLU A 5 3.23 -3.79 -5.75
C GLU A 5 3.69 -4.02 -4.30
N GLU A 6 4.79 -3.36 -3.91
CA GLU A 6 5.31 -3.44 -2.55
C GLU A 6 4.34 -2.84 -1.52
N ILE A 7 3.65 -1.75 -1.86
CA ILE A 7 2.60 -1.17 -1.00
C ILE A 7 1.42 -2.13 -0.86
N LEU A 8 0.99 -2.79 -1.94
CA LEU A 8 -0.10 -3.77 -1.91
C LEU A 8 0.23 -4.93 -0.97
N LEU A 9 1.44 -5.50 -1.10
CA LEU A 9 1.91 -6.55 -0.22
C LEU A 9 2.03 -6.09 1.23
N PHE A 10 2.50 -4.86 1.46
CA PHE A 10 2.57 -4.28 2.80
C PHE A 10 1.19 -4.11 3.47
N LEU A 11 0.14 -3.87 2.69
CA LEU A 11 -1.24 -3.70 3.18
C LEU A 11 -2.01 -5.02 3.31
N LYS A 12 -1.43 -6.16 2.91
CA LYS A 12 -2.09 -7.48 2.93
C LYS A 12 -2.59 -7.87 4.32
N ASP A 13 -1.86 -7.50 5.37
CA ASP A 13 -2.17 -7.85 6.76
C ASP A 13 -3.26 -6.95 7.39
N GLY A 14 -3.82 -6.00 6.64
CA GLY A 14 -5.02 -5.28 7.01
C GLY A 14 -4.92 -3.76 6.94
N MET A 15 -5.54 -3.09 7.92
CA MET A 15 -5.70 -1.64 7.92
C MET A 15 -4.51 -0.95 8.57
N ILE A 16 -3.77 -0.14 7.79
CA ILE A 16 -2.55 0.51 8.24
C ILE A 16 -2.69 2.04 8.17
N LYS A 17 -2.14 2.75 9.17
CA LYS A 17 -2.10 4.22 9.15
C LYS A 17 -1.09 4.73 8.13
N GLU A 18 -1.43 5.80 7.43
CA GLU A 18 -0.59 6.46 6.42
C GLU A 18 0.85 6.68 6.89
N LYS A 19 1.02 7.17 8.13
CA LYS A 19 2.34 7.44 8.69
C LYS A 19 3.25 6.21 8.78
N TYR A 20 2.69 5.01 8.98
CA TYR A 20 3.47 3.78 9.06
C TYR A 20 3.86 3.29 7.68
N ILE A 21 2.99 3.46 6.68
CA ILE A 21 3.31 3.18 5.27
C ILE A 21 4.45 4.10 4.82
N ILE A 22 4.29 5.41 5.01
CA ILE A 22 5.31 6.41 4.65
C ILE A 22 6.64 6.11 5.36
N ALA A 23 6.62 5.89 6.68
CA ALA A 23 7.84 5.61 7.43
C ALA A 23 8.55 4.33 6.94
N HIS A 24 7.81 3.27 6.62
CA HIS A 24 8.38 2.02 6.12
C HIS A 24 9.18 2.23 4.83
N PHE A 25 8.58 2.89 3.83
CA PHE A 25 9.22 3.08 2.53
C PHE A 25 10.29 4.18 2.52
N VAL A 26 10.11 5.24 3.32
CA VAL A 26 11.16 6.27 3.50
C VAL A 26 12.40 5.66 4.16
N ASN A 27 12.25 4.78 5.13
CA ASN A 27 13.39 4.07 5.75
C ASN A 27 14.10 3.13 4.76
N LYS A 28 13.43 2.71 3.68
CA LYS A 28 14.02 1.97 2.55
C LYS A 28 14.66 2.88 1.49
N GLY A 29 14.68 4.20 1.71
CA GLY A 29 15.27 5.18 0.79
C GLY A 29 14.32 5.73 -0.27
N ILE A 30 13.02 5.44 -0.19
CA ILE A 30 12.03 5.96 -1.13
C ILE A 30 11.59 7.37 -0.72
N PRO A 31 11.61 8.38 -1.62
CA PRO A 31 11.11 9.71 -1.30
C PRO A 31 9.65 9.70 -0.86
N LYS A 32 9.32 10.49 0.16
CA LYS A 32 7.96 10.57 0.72
C LYS A 32 6.91 10.92 -0.33
N GLU A 33 7.26 11.80 -1.26
CA GLU A 33 6.40 12.27 -2.34
C GLU A 33 6.03 11.13 -3.27
N LYS A 34 7.00 10.28 -3.64
CA LYS A 34 6.75 9.06 -4.42
C LYS A 34 5.82 8.08 -3.72
N VAL A 35 6.00 7.88 -2.41
CA VAL A 35 5.09 7.00 -1.64
C VAL A 35 3.66 7.53 -1.68
N LYS A 36 3.48 8.85 -1.65
CA LYS A 36 2.15 9.48 -1.73
C LYS A 36 1.56 9.35 -3.13
N GLU A 37 2.35 9.59 -4.17
CA GLU A 37 1.93 9.40 -5.57
C GLU A 37 1.44 7.97 -5.80
N SER A 38 2.20 6.95 -5.38
CA SER A 38 1.78 5.55 -5.51
C SER A 38 0.51 5.23 -4.69
N LEU A 39 0.34 5.82 -3.51
CA LEU A 39 -0.91 5.67 -2.74
C LEU A 39 -2.12 6.33 -3.42
N GLU A 40 -1.91 7.45 -4.12
CA GLU A 40 -2.94 8.12 -4.91
C GLU A 40 -3.31 7.30 -6.15
N ASP A 41 -2.33 6.74 -6.85
CA ASP A 41 -2.54 5.87 -8.01
C ASP A 41 -3.29 4.60 -7.61
N LEU A 42 -2.83 3.89 -6.58
CA LEU A 42 -3.51 2.69 -6.07
C LEU A 42 -4.96 2.98 -5.62
N TYR A 43 -5.21 4.16 -5.05
CA TYR A 43 -6.55 4.59 -4.69
C TYR A 43 -7.40 4.88 -5.93
N PHE A 44 -6.85 5.61 -6.91
CA PHE A 44 -7.50 5.95 -8.17
C PHE A 44 -7.88 4.70 -8.97
N TYR A 45 -7.00 3.71 -9.06
CA TYR A 45 -7.24 2.44 -9.73
C TYR A 45 -8.07 1.44 -8.90
N GLY A 46 -8.50 1.83 -7.70
CA GLY A 46 -9.43 1.06 -6.87
C GLY A 46 -8.83 -0.17 -6.19
N PHE A 47 -7.50 -0.24 -6.04
CA PHE A 47 -6.84 -1.32 -5.29
C PHE A 47 -6.88 -1.09 -3.78
N ILE A 48 -6.90 0.17 -3.33
CA ILE A 48 -6.94 0.52 -1.91
C ILE A 48 -8.06 1.51 -1.59
N LEU A 49 -8.52 1.50 -0.35
CA LEU A 49 -9.42 2.51 0.20
C LEU A 49 -8.71 3.36 1.24
N LYS A 50 -9.07 4.63 1.28
CA LYS A 50 -8.60 5.61 2.25
C LYS A 50 -9.76 6.01 3.16
N ARG A 51 -9.59 5.93 4.48
CA ARG A 51 -10.55 6.46 5.46
C ARG A 51 -9.88 7.46 6.40
N PRO A 52 -10.49 8.62 6.66
CA PRO A 52 -10.04 9.51 7.71
C PRO A 52 -10.30 8.87 9.08
N THR A 53 -9.39 9.09 10.02
CA THR A 53 -9.60 8.70 11.42
C THR A 53 -10.23 9.86 12.22
N MET A 54 -10.64 9.60 13.47
CA MET A 54 -11.11 10.66 14.38
C MET A 54 -10.04 11.70 14.72
N LYS A 55 -8.75 11.38 14.53
CA LYS A 55 -7.65 12.33 14.68
C LYS A 55 -7.51 13.16 13.41
N ARG A 56 -7.49 14.48 13.55
CA ARG A 56 -7.25 15.41 12.43
C ARG A 56 -6.00 14.99 11.66
N ASN A 57 -6.13 14.92 10.33
CA ASN A 57 -5.06 14.61 9.38
C ASN A 57 -4.42 13.21 9.50
N GLU A 58 -5.03 12.25 10.20
CA GLU A 58 -4.61 10.84 10.13
C GLU A 58 -5.56 10.06 9.21
N ASN A 59 -5.01 9.44 8.16
CA ASN A 59 -5.72 8.49 7.31
C ASN A 59 -5.27 7.05 7.60
N VAL A 60 -6.17 6.12 7.34
CA VAL A 60 -5.90 4.68 7.28
C VAL A 60 -6.17 4.16 5.87
N TYR A 61 -5.36 3.21 5.45
CA TYR A 61 -5.42 2.53 4.16
C TYR A 61 -5.60 1.03 4.35
N TYR A 62 -6.34 0.40 3.46
CA TYR A 62 -6.54 -1.05 3.42
C TYR A 62 -6.93 -1.48 1.99
N LEU A 63 -6.68 -2.75 1.68
CA LEU A 63 -6.97 -3.32 0.36
C LEU A 63 -8.48 -3.44 0.10
N THR A 64 -8.90 -3.13 -1.13
CA THR A 64 -10.18 -3.59 -1.66
C THR A 64 -10.13 -5.08 -1.95
N GLU A 65 -11.25 -5.66 -2.42
CA GLU A 65 -11.22 -7.03 -2.95
C GLU A 65 -10.24 -7.16 -4.12
N LYS A 66 -10.27 -6.22 -5.06
CA LYS A 66 -9.31 -6.14 -6.17
C LYS A 66 -7.86 -6.07 -5.67
N GLY A 67 -7.59 -5.21 -4.69
CA GLY A 67 -6.25 -5.10 -4.07
C GLY A 67 -5.76 -6.38 -3.39
N ARG A 68 -6.67 -7.13 -2.76
CA ARG A 68 -6.32 -8.42 -2.13
C ARG A 68 -5.96 -9.47 -3.17
N MET A 69 -6.77 -9.62 -4.22
CA MET A 69 -6.49 -10.55 -5.31
C MET A 69 -5.14 -10.26 -5.97
N GLU A 70 -4.83 -8.98 -6.20
CA GLU A 70 -3.55 -8.55 -6.76
C GLU A 70 -2.38 -8.89 -5.81
N ALA A 71 -2.52 -8.58 -4.52
CA ALA A 71 -1.49 -8.88 -3.53
C ALA A 71 -1.25 -10.38 -3.34
N GLU A 72 -2.29 -11.22 -3.50
CA GLU A 72 -2.19 -12.67 -3.48
C GLU A 72 -1.43 -13.19 -4.72
N ALA A 73 -1.79 -12.72 -5.92
CA ALA A 73 -1.10 -13.09 -7.16
C ALA A 73 0.39 -12.74 -7.12
N LEU A 74 0.73 -11.52 -6.64
CA LEU A 74 2.12 -11.07 -6.49
C LEU A 74 2.94 -11.93 -5.50
N GLU A 75 2.30 -12.50 -4.48
CA GLU A 75 3.00 -13.39 -3.55
C GLU A 75 3.27 -14.77 -4.17
N GLU A 76 2.29 -15.32 -4.89
CA GLU A 76 2.44 -16.60 -5.59
C GLU A 76 3.56 -16.55 -6.63
N GLU A 77 3.64 -15.47 -7.41
CA GLU A 77 4.74 -15.26 -8.37
C GLU A 77 6.11 -15.27 -7.69
N ARG A 78 6.24 -14.64 -6.52
CA ARG A 78 7.49 -14.61 -5.74
C ARG A 78 7.89 -15.96 -5.17
N VAL A 79 6.94 -16.85 -4.93
CA VAL A 79 7.22 -18.21 -4.46
C VAL A 79 7.77 -19.06 -5.61
N ILE A 80 7.29 -18.84 -6.84
CA ILE A 80 7.72 -19.58 -8.03
C ILE A 80 9.14 -19.17 -8.49
N GLU A 81 9.53 -17.91 -8.28
CA GLU A 81 10.86 -17.40 -8.66
C GLU A 81 11.99 -17.73 -7.66
N ARG A 82 11.71 -18.45 -6.57
CA ARG A 82 12.69 -18.86 -5.55
C ARG A 82 13.08 -20.33 -5.67
#